data_AF-A0AAP7CSG6-F1
#
_entry.id   AF-A0AAP7CSG6-F1
#
_cell.length_a   1.000
_cell.length_b   1.000
_cell.length_c   1.000
_cell.angle_alpha   90.00
_cell.angle_beta   90.00
_cell.angle_gamma   90.00
#
_symmetry.space_group_name_H-M   'P 1'
#
loop_
_entity.id
_entity.type
_entity.pdbx_description
1 polymer ?
#
loop_
_entity_poly.entity_id
_entity_poly.type
_entity_poly.pdbx_seq_one_letter_code
_entity_poly.pdbx_strand_id
1 'polypeptide(L)' 'MNLQALDTLFEEFFRRPVANAEDIFDLGANSLTAIQLIGRVNEAFGANINMEQFFLKPCKQTIIDQLQPATAAHYA' A
#
# COMPACT_ATOMS: atom_id res chain seq x y z
N MET A 1 1.06 1.00 14.51
CA MET A 1 1.29 0.64 13.10
C MET A 1 2.54 1.37 12.63
N ASN A 2 3.56 0.68 12.14
CA ASN A 2 4.84 1.29 11.78
C ASN A 2 4.80 1.86 10.35
N LEU A 3 4.34 3.11 10.21
CA LEU A 3 4.25 3.79 8.90
C LEU A 3 5.64 4.01 8.27
N GLN A 4 6.69 4.13 9.08
CA GLN A 4 8.06 4.36 8.61
C GLN A 4 8.60 3.17 7.79
N ALA A 5 8.22 1.94 8.16
CA ALA A 5 8.56 0.75 7.39
C ALA A 5 7.87 0.74 6.02
N LEU A 6 6.63 1.22 5.95
CA LEU A 6 5.89 1.31 4.69
C LEU A 6 6.48 2.39 3.78
N ASP A 7 6.87 3.53 4.34
CA ASP A 7 7.57 4.58 3.62
C ASP A 7 8.89 4.06 3.03
N THR A 8 9.66 3.30 3.81
CA THR A 8 10.91 2.68 3.36
C THR A 8 10.68 1.75 2.18
N LEU A 9 9.68 0.88 2.25
CA LEU A 9 9.33 -0.02 1.13
C LEU A 9 8.96 0.77 -0.13
N PHE A 10 8.16 1.84 -0.03
CA PHE A 10 7.86 2.65 -1.21
C PHE A 10 9.13 3.33 -1.75
N GLU A 11 9.97 3.89 -0.90
CA GLU A 11 11.22 4.54 -1.31
C GLU A 11 12.20 3.57 -1.99
N GLU A 12 12.24 2.29 -1.60
CA GLU A 12 13.07 1.28 -2.26
C GLU A 12 12.64 1.03 -3.72
N PHE A 13 11.33 1.01 -3.98
CA PHE A 13 10.79 0.74 -5.32
C PHE A 13 10.84 1.98 -6.23
N PHE A 14 10.52 3.16 -5.67
CA PHE A 14 10.42 4.40 -6.45
C PHE A 14 11.70 5.26 -6.41
N ARG A 15 12.65 4.93 -5.54
CA ARG A 15 13.92 5.68 -5.31
C ARG A 15 13.69 7.13 -4.92
N ARG A 16 12.54 7.43 -4.33
CA ARG A 16 12.15 8.74 -3.82
C ARG A 16 10.99 8.58 -2.82
N PRO A 17 10.78 9.57 -1.95
CA PRO A 17 9.56 9.64 -1.14
C PRO A 17 8.32 9.69 -2.04
N VAL A 18 7.29 8.93 -1.64
CA VAL A 18 5.99 8.85 -2.31
C VAL A 18 4.91 9.34 -1.35
N ALA A 19 4.10 10.30 -1.78
CA ALA A 19 3.03 10.81 -0.93
C ALA A 19 1.90 9.77 -0.76
N ASN A 20 1.14 9.85 0.33
CA ASN A 20 0.15 8.82 0.67
C ASN A 20 -0.90 8.60 -0.43
N ALA A 21 -1.35 9.68 -1.06
CA ALA A 21 -2.38 9.64 -2.09
C ALA A 21 -1.83 9.67 -3.53
N GLU A 22 -0.51 9.59 -3.70
CA GLU A 22 0.14 9.60 -5.02
C GLU A 22 -0.12 8.25 -5.71
N ASP A 23 -0.64 8.31 -6.94
CA ASP A 23 -0.88 7.12 -7.76
C ASP A 23 0.45 6.54 -8.22
N ILE A 24 0.71 5.27 -7.92
CA ILE A 24 2.00 4.66 -8.25
C ILE A 24 2.19 4.45 -9.76
N PHE A 25 1.11 4.38 -10.55
CA PHE A 25 1.21 4.24 -12.01
C PHE A 25 1.64 5.55 -12.66
N ASP A 26 1.23 6.70 -12.11
CA ASP A 26 1.74 8.02 -12.52
C ASP A 26 3.25 8.16 -12.23
N LEU A 27 3.75 7.41 -11.24
CA LEU A 27 5.18 7.31 -10.92
C LEU A 27 5.94 6.31 -11.80
N GLY A 28 5.28 5.68 -12.77
CA GLY A 28 5.87 4.71 -13.67
C GLY A 28 5.88 3.26 -13.15
N ALA A 29 5.14 2.95 -12.09
CA ALA A 29 4.89 1.56 -11.73
C ALA A 29 4.14 0.83 -12.85
N ASN A 30 4.27 -0.49 -12.86
CA ASN A 30 3.43 -1.37 -13.67
C ASN A 30 2.84 -2.47 -12.78
N SER A 31 2.07 -3.38 -13.38
CA SER A 31 1.42 -4.47 -12.63
C SER A 31 2.40 -5.37 -11.89
N LEU A 32 3.60 -5.62 -12.46
CA LEU A 32 4.62 -6.42 -11.79
C LEU A 32 5.19 -5.67 -10.58
N THR A 33 5.48 -4.37 -10.72
CA THR A 33 5.90 -3.52 -9.60
C THR A 33 4.85 -3.53 -8.48
N ALA A 34 3.57 -3.39 -8.82
CA ALA A 34 2.47 -3.43 -7.86
C ALA A 34 2.38 -4.79 -7.13
N ILE A 35 2.43 -5.90 -7.87
CA ILE A 35 2.41 -7.25 -7.30
C ILE A 35 3.60 -7.46 -6.34
N GLN A 36 4.80 -7.05 -6.74
CA GLN A 36 6.00 -7.19 -5.92
C GLN A 36 5.94 -6.32 -4.65
N LEU A 37 5.50 -5.06 -4.78
CA LEU A 37 5.34 -4.14 -3.66
C LEU A 37 4.32 -4.68 -2.65
N ILE A 38 3.14 -5.13 -3.11
CA ILE A 38 2.12 -5.71 -2.24
C ILE A 38 2.61 -7.00 -1.58
N GLY A 39 3.35 -7.85 -2.30
CA GLY A 39 3.99 -9.04 -1.72
C GLY A 39 4.91 -8.67 -0.55
N ARG A 40 5.78 -7.65 -0.72
CA ARG A 40 6.67 -7.16 0.34
C ARG A 40 5.93 -6.57 1.52
N VAL A 41 4.85 -5.84 1.27
CA VAL A 41 3.98 -5.30 2.33
C VAL A 41 3.35 -6.44 3.14
N ASN A 42 2.79 -7.46 2.47
CA ASN A 42 2.20 -8.60 3.14
C ASN A 42 3.23 -9.35 4.02
N GLU A 43 4.45 -9.56 3.51
CA GLU A 43 5.56 -10.15 4.27
C GLU A 43 5.97 -9.31 5.49
N ALA A 44 6.17 -8.01 5.31
CA ALA A 44 6.69 -7.11 6.34
C ALA A 44 5.68 -6.83 7.46
N PHE A 45 4.40 -6.78 7.14
CA PHE A 45 3.33 -6.43 8.08
C PHE A 45 2.48 -7.63 8.54
N GLY A 46 2.72 -8.83 8.00
CA GLY A 46 1.88 -10.00 8.25
C GLY A 46 0.43 -9.79 7.79
N ALA A 47 0.26 -9.04 6.71
CA ALA A 47 -1.03 -8.59 6.21
C ALA A 47 -1.47 -9.39 4.97
N ASN A 48 -2.72 -9.17 4.55
CA ASN A 48 -3.24 -9.65 3.28
C ASN A 48 -3.99 -8.52 2.57
N ILE A 49 -3.24 -7.67 1.86
CA ILE A 49 -3.81 -6.55 1.10
C ILE A 49 -4.74 -7.08 0.00
N ASN A 50 -5.97 -6.60 0.00
CA ASN A 50 -6.94 -6.80 -1.06
C ASN A 50 -6.50 -6.06 -2.32
N MET A 51 -6.08 -6.83 -3.32
CA MET A 51 -5.61 -6.32 -4.61
C MET A 51 -6.71 -5.58 -5.37
N GLU A 52 -7.96 -6.04 -5.34
CA GLU A 52 -9.06 -5.37 -6.05
C GLU A 52 -9.27 -3.95 -5.52
N GLN A 53 -9.32 -3.77 -4.20
CA GLN A 53 -9.41 -2.45 -3.56
C GLN A 53 -8.18 -1.59 -3.85
N PHE A 54 -6.99 -2.19 -3.86
CA PHE A 54 -5.76 -1.48 -4.21
C PHE A 54 -5.81 -0.93 -5.64
N PHE A 55 -6.25 -1.72 -6.63
CA PHE A 55 -6.34 -1.26 -8.01
C PHE A 55 -7.41 -0.19 -8.26
N LEU A 56 -8.40 -0.03 -7.37
CA LEU A 56 -9.34 1.11 -7.43
C LEU A 56 -8.67 2.44 -7.08
N LYS A 57 -7.67 2.40 -6.18
CA LYS A 57 -6.90 3.57 -5.77
C LYS A 57 -5.47 3.15 -5.44
N PRO A 58 -4.58 3.05 -6.44
CA PRO A 58 -3.28 2.41 -6.31
C PRO A 58 -2.27 3.37 -5.68
N CYS A 59 -2.46 3.63 -4.40
CA CYS A 59 -1.64 4.54 -3.61
C CYS A 59 -1.35 3.93 -2.23
N LYS A 60 -0.36 4.50 -1.54
CA LYS A 60 0.05 4.07 -0.21
C LYS A 60 -1.07 4.18 0.84
N GLN A 61 -1.96 5.17 0.69
CA GLN A 61 -3.10 5.37 1.59
C GLN A 61 -4.01 4.15 1.62
N THR A 62 -4.28 3.53 0.47
CA THR A 62 -5.14 2.34 0.38
C THR A 62 -4.55 1.15 1.14
N ILE A 63 -3.23 1.03 1.18
CA ILE A 63 -2.53 0.03 2.00
C ILE A 63 -2.67 0.39 3.48
N ILE A 64 -2.44 1.66 3.84
CA ILE A 64 -2.59 2.13 5.23
C ILE A 64 -4.00 1.80 5.75
N ASP A 65 -5.03 2.14 4.97
CA ASP A 65 -6.44 1.92 5.32
C ASP A 65 -6.75 0.43 5.57
N GLN A 66 -6.13 -0.47 4.81
CA GLN A 66 -6.29 -1.92 4.96
C GLN A 66 -5.45 -2.53 6.09
N LEU A 67 -4.33 -1.90 6.45
CA LEU A 67 -3.51 -2.32 7.58
C LEU A 67 -4.12 -1.88 8.93
N GLN A 68 -4.98 -0.86 8.93
CA GLN A 68 -5.72 -0.51 10.13
C GLN A 68 -6.58 -1.71 10.54
N PRO A 69 -6.63 -2.06 11.84
CA PRO A 69 -7.59 -3.05 12.31
C PRO A 69 -8.95 -2.62 11.81
N ALA A 70 -9.68 -3.55 11.16
CA ALA A 70 -11.04 -3.32 10.70
C ALA A 70 -11.79 -2.68 11.87
N THR A 71 -11.99 -1.36 11.79
CA THR A 71 -12.78 -0.67 12.81
C THR A 71 -14.14 -1.26 12.62
N ALA A 72 -14.51 -2.14 13.57
CA ALA A 72 -15.73 -2.90 13.51
C ALA A 72 -16.86 -1.95 13.10
N ALA A 73 -17.52 -2.34 12.03
CA ALA A 73 -18.68 -1.73 11.42
C ALA A 73 -19.39 -0.71 12.32
N HIS A 74 -19.57 0.49 11.78
CA HIS A 74 -20.71 1.32 12.14
C HIS A 74 -21.96 0.58 11.66
N TYR A 75 -22.48 -0.32 12.49
CA TYR A 75 -23.86 -0.78 12.37
C TYR A 75 -24.75 0.35 12.90
N ALA A 76 -25.41 1.03 11.97
CA ALA A 76 -26.62 1.79 12.22
C ALA A 76 -27.60 1.50 11.07
#